data_AF-A0A956F8B8-F1
#
_entry.id   AF-A0A956F8B8-F1
#
_cell.length_a   1.000
_cell.length_b   1.000
_cell.length_c   1.000
_cell.angle_alpha   90.00
_cell.angle_beta   90.00
_cell.angle_gamma   90.00
#
_symmetry.space_group_name_H-M   'P 1'
#
loop_
_entity.id
_entity.type
_entity.pdbx_description
1 polymer ?
#
loop_
_entity_poly.entity_id
_entity_poly.type
_entity_poly.pdbx_seq_one_letter_code
_entity_poly.pdbx_strand_id
1 'polypeptide(L)'
;MHPQLVTPKNQLKLDPSHEPIELKEDKLMIWVDLAPAMRFAHPTRTILIGAESVEVFEGQWWVELDGRRFPEGETDYPSPVTPLELPSGAEDDPRLQFLPRIFAAGETILDGERKIEIEEPSLVAWIDLQPRAKYAHPTRYVIIGAHAVRVLDGKWWPTLDGRPLLGTPAAVPQPWSLPSLPVLPPRDPVHVDVVELVDAMPVKTDRRRGSVTAIGKVPTGGYSDARLDQRIYIVDPGDDIIDFDFMARPPSGIATQVISEVFASHDIPLPDIAGVRIHAERNHITLYTPMIREEFEPRDRFQIRGARFEGDQLVVEVEYGGGCQRHDFRVLWNGAVRRSNPPQADFLLTHDGHADPCRMILHETLRIDMLDLPPLVLTLRDGFGGEQQLRYRLPPP
;
A
#
# COMPACT_ATOMS: atom_id res chain seq x y z
N MET A 1 6.12 -10.66 -1.25
CA MET A 1 5.84 -11.59 -2.37
C MET A 1 6.54 -11.05 -3.60
N HIS A 2 7.20 -11.92 -4.37
CA HIS A 2 8.16 -11.50 -5.39
C HIS A 2 7.76 -12.08 -6.74
N PRO A 3 7.01 -11.32 -7.56
CA PRO A 3 6.64 -11.75 -8.91
C PRO A 3 7.84 -11.63 -9.86
N GLN A 4 8.11 -12.68 -10.63
CA GLN A 4 9.15 -12.73 -11.65
C GLN A 4 8.69 -13.61 -12.80
N LEU A 5 8.78 -13.09 -14.03
CA LEU A 5 8.57 -13.92 -15.20
C LEU A 5 9.71 -14.92 -15.35
N VAL A 6 9.37 -16.19 -15.53
CA VAL A 6 10.29 -17.27 -15.86
C VAL A 6 9.83 -17.97 -17.14
N THR A 7 10.76 -18.34 -17.99
CA THR A 7 10.55 -18.94 -19.32
C THR A 7 11.21 -20.31 -19.37
N PRO A 8 10.90 -21.17 -20.37
CA PRO A 8 11.59 -22.45 -20.58
C PRO A 8 13.12 -22.37 -20.70
N LYS A 9 13.68 -21.17 -20.95
CA LYS A 9 15.13 -20.96 -21.03
C LYS A 9 15.78 -20.75 -19.66
N ASN A 10 14.99 -20.41 -18.64
CA ASN A 10 15.52 -20.15 -17.31
C ASN A 10 15.76 -21.47 -16.55
N GLN A 11 16.86 -21.54 -15.79
CA GLN A 11 17.15 -22.62 -14.86
C GLN A 11 16.64 -22.24 -13.47
N LEU A 12 15.43 -22.70 -13.13
CA LEU A 12 14.84 -22.48 -11.81
C LEU A 12 15.08 -23.68 -10.90
N LYS A 13 15.71 -23.50 -9.75
CA LYS A 13 15.78 -24.49 -8.67
C LYS A 13 14.95 -24.00 -7.48
N LEU A 14 14.12 -24.88 -6.96
CA LEU A 14 13.27 -24.58 -5.80
C LEU A 14 14.04 -24.58 -4.47
N ASP A 15 15.24 -25.18 -4.49
CA ASP A 15 16.18 -25.25 -3.37
C ASP A 15 17.60 -25.35 -3.94
N PRO A 16 18.62 -24.69 -3.34
CA PRO A 16 19.98 -24.65 -3.87
C PRO A 16 20.63 -26.03 -4.09
N SER A 17 20.17 -27.05 -3.38
CA SER A 17 20.69 -28.42 -3.45
C SER A 17 19.95 -29.33 -4.44
N HIS A 18 18.84 -28.87 -5.04
CA HIS A 18 18.03 -29.65 -5.97
C HIS A 18 18.38 -29.37 -7.44
N GLU A 19 18.05 -30.32 -8.31
CA GLU A 19 18.15 -30.13 -9.76
C GLU A 19 17.15 -29.05 -10.24
N PRO A 20 17.47 -28.29 -11.30
CA PRO A 20 16.53 -27.35 -11.89
C PRO A 20 15.24 -28.04 -12.34
N ILE A 21 14.11 -27.40 -12.09
CA ILE A 21 12.83 -27.85 -12.60
C ILE A 21 12.70 -27.46 -14.08
N GLU A 22 12.13 -28.37 -14.87
CA GLU A 22 11.85 -28.13 -16.28
C GLU A 22 10.60 -27.27 -16.44
N LEU A 23 10.76 -26.07 -17.03
CA LEU A 23 9.66 -25.17 -17.35
C LEU A 23 9.17 -25.46 -18.78
N LYS A 24 7.89 -25.85 -18.91
CA LYS A 24 7.27 -26.21 -20.20
C LYS A 24 6.67 -25.03 -20.97
N GLU A 25 6.39 -23.95 -20.26
CA GLU A 25 5.75 -22.73 -20.76
C GLU A 25 6.31 -21.52 -20.00
N ASP A 26 6.02 -20.32 -20.49
CA ASP A 26 6.27 -19.09 -19.74
C ASP A 26 5.35 -19.03 -18.52
N LYS A 27 5.91 -18.75 -17.35
CA LYS A 27 5.19 -18.72 -16.08
C LYS A 27 5.54 -17.46 -15.31
N LEU A 28 4.57 -16.90 -14.61
CA LEU A 28 4.84 -16.00 -13.51
C LEU A 28 5.21 -16.82 -12.28
N MET A 29 6.43 -16.65 -11.80
CA MET A 29 6.84 -17.12 -10.49
C MET A 29 6.49 -16.08 -9.42
N ILE A 30 5.79 -16.50 -8.38
CA ILE A 30 5.59 -15.73 -7.15
C ILE A 30 6.28 -16.48 -6.03
N TRP A 31 7.33 -15.88 -5.46
CA TRP A 31 7.92 -16.39 -4.22
C TRP A 31 7.30 -15.68 -3.01
N VAL A 32 6.89 -16.46 -2.01
CA VAL A 32 6.22 -16.02 -0.79
C VAL A 32 7.02 -16.47 0.42
N ASP A 33 7.47 -15.49 1.20
CA ASP A 33 8.04 -15.74 2.52
C ASP A 33 6.91 -15.90 3.54
N LEU A 34 6.79 -17.07 4.16
CA LEU A 34 5.78 -17.34 5.19
C LEU A 34 6.29 -17.07 6.61
N ALA A 35 7.57 -16.79 6.77
CA ALA A 35 8.18 -16.51 8.07
C ALA A 35 9.26 -15.41 7.96
N PRO A 36 8.89 -14.20 7.52
CA PRO A 36 9.84 -13.12 7.18
C PRO A 36 10.64 -12.57 8.37
N ALA A 37 10.30 -12.98 9.60
CA ALA A 37 11.09 -12.66 10.79
C ALA A 37 12.29 -13.60 11.00
N MET A 38 12.37 -14.73 10.28
CA MET A 38 13.43 -15.73 10.44
C MET A 38 14.62 -15.44 9.52
N ARG A 39 15.84 -15.61 10.04
CA ARG A 39 17.11 -15.28 9.32
C ARG A 39 17.84 -16.50 8.74
N PHE A 40 17.22 -17.68 8.82
CA PHE A 40 17.75 -18.97 8.37
C PHE A 40 16.67 -19.71 7.61
N ALA A 41 16.91 -20.96 7.19
CA ALA A 41 15.90 -21.80 6.54
C ALA A 41 14.53 -21.70 7.24
N HIS A 42 13.53 -21.29 6.48
CA HIS A 42 12.20 -20.98 7.00
C HIS A 42 11.15 -21.32 5.94
N PRO A 43 9.89 -21.56 6.33
CA PRO A 43 8.85 -21.90 5.38
C PRO A 43 8.71 -20.84 4.27
N THR A 44 8.78 -21.29 3.03
CA THR A 44 8.58 -20.49 1.82
C THR A 44 7.60 -21.20 0.91
N ARG A 45 6.98 -20.45 0.00
CA ARG A 45 6.18 -21.02 -1.09
C ARG A 45 6.57 -20.39 -2.40
N THR A 46 6.74 -21.22 -3.42
CA THR A 46 6.91 -20.78 -4.80
C THR A 46 5.68 -21.18 -5.57
N ILE A 47 4.99 -20.22 -6.16
CA ILE A 47 3.80 -20.43 -6.96
C ILE A 47 4.17 -20.09 -8.41
N LEU A 48 4.08 -21.06 -9.30
CA LEU A 48 4.29 -20.86 -10.73
C LEU A 48 2.95 -20.82 -11.43
N ILE A 49 2.66 -19.73 -12.12
CA ILE A 49 1.40 -19.49 -12.82
C ILE A 49 1.68 -19.41 -14.31
N GLY A 50 1.34 -20.47 -15.04
CA GLY A 50 1.34 -20.52 -16.50
C GLY A 50 -0.08 -20.46 -17.07
N ALA A 51 -0.16 -20.38 -18.41
CA ALA A 51 -1.43 -20.41 -19.13
C ALA A 51 -2.13 -21.77 -18.97
N GLU A 52 -1.36 -22.86 -18.96
CA GLU A 52 -1.89 -24.22 -18.88
C GLU A 52 -1.97 -24.74 -17.44
N SER A 53 -1.09 -24.28 -16.54
CA SER A 53 -0.94 -24.88 -15.22
C SER A 53 -0.57 -23.88 -14.12
N VAL A 54 -1.05 -24.17 -12.89
CA VAL A 54 -0.57 -23.51 -11.67
C VAL A 54 0.04 -24.57 -10.77
N GLU A 55 1.30 -24.36 -10.40
CA GLU A 55 2.08 -25.29 -9.60
C GLU A 55 2.51 -24.59 -8.31
N VAL A 56 2.35 -25.28 -7.17
CA VAL A 56 2.71 -24.74 -5.86
C VAL A 56 3.76 -25.65 -5.24
N PHE A 57 4.87 -25.05 -4.84
CA PHE A 57 5.98 -25.74 -4.20
C PHE A 57 6.20 -25.17 -2.81
N GLU A 58 6.25 -26.05 -1.81
CA GLU A 58 6.65 -25.68 -0.46
C GLU A 58 8.18 -25.80 -0.35
N GLY A 59 8.80 -24.77 0.22
CA GLY A 59 10.24 -24.70 0.40
C GLY A 59 10.61 -24.37 1.83
N GLN A 60 11.89 -24.55 2.14
CA GLN A 60 12.53 -24.04 3.37
C GLN A 60 13.67 -23.05 3.06
N TRP A 61 13.89 -22.77 1.77
CA TRP A 61 15.00 -21.98 1.27
C TRP A 61 14.55 -21.01 0.18
N TRP A 62 15.44 -20.09 -0.16
CA TRP A 62 15.35 -19.27 -1.36
C TRP A 62 15.50 -20.12 -2.62
N VAL A 63 14.84 -19.69 -3.69
CA VAL A 63 14.95 -20.32 -5.00
C VAL A 63 16.20 -19.80 -5.72
N GLU A 64 16.71 -20.55 -6.68
CA GLU A 64 17.81 -20.13 -7.55
C GLU A 64 17.26 -19.97 -8.97
N LEU A 65 17.39 -18.79 -9.55
CA LEU A 65 17.02 -18.50 -10.94
C LEU A 65 18.31 -18.20 -11.72
N ASP A 66 18.60 -19.00 -12.74
CA ASP A 66 19.78 -18.86 -13.60
C ASP A 66 21.12 -18.79 -12.85
N GLY A 67 21.27 -19.64 -11.84
CA GLY A 67 22.50 -19.70 -11.03
C GLY A 67 22.59 -18.61 -9.97
N ARG A 68 21.54 -17.80 -9.79
CA ARG A 68 21.50 -16.71 -8.82
C ARG A 68 20.37 -16.91 -7.83
N ARG A 69 20.62 -16.60 -6.56
CA ARG A 69 19.59 -16.62 -5.52
C ARG A 69 18.50 -15.61 -5.90
N PHE A 70 17.25 -16.05 -5.90
CA PHE A 70 16.08 -15.22 -6.13
C PHE A 70 15.18 -15.21 -4.88
N PRO A 71 14.72 -14.02 -4.44
CA PRO A 71 15.09 -12.69 -4.95
C PRO A 71 16.59 -12.34 -4.76
N GLU A 72 17.17 -11.56 -5.71
CA GLU A 72 18.61 -11.19 -5.74
C GLU A 72 18.94 -10.02 -4.79
N GLY A 73 19.52 -10.30 -3.62
CA GLY A 73 19.97 -9.28 -2.66
C GLY A 73 19.06 -9.12 -1.42
N GLU A 74 19.53 -8.37 -0.41
CA GLU A 74 18.75 -7.96 0.78
C GLU A 74 17.82 -6.77 0.47
N THR A 75 17.29 -6.69 -0.76
CA THR A 75 16.63 -5.50 -1.30
C THR A 75 15.11 -5.59 -1.28
N ASP A 76 14.51 -4.41 -1.12
CA ASP A 76 13.08 -4.10 -1.17
C ASP A 76 12.48 -4.40 -2.55
N TYR A 77 11.29 -5.03 -2.58
CA TYR A 77 10.57 -5.29 -3.83
C TYR A 77 9.10 -4.88 -3.71
N PRO A 78 8.51 -4.34 -4.79
CA PRO A 78 7.22 -3.67 -4.76
C PRO A 78 6.09 -4.61 -4.35
N SER A 79 5.20 -4.09 -3.51
CA SER A 79 3.88 -4.68 -3.26
C SER A 79 3.12 -4.79 -4.59
N PRO A 80 2.47 -5.93 -4.91
CA PRO A 80 1.78 -6.09 -6.17
C PRO A 80 0.47 -5.32 -6.15
N VAL A 81 0.48 -4.11 -6.69
CA VAL A 81 -0.74 -3.36 -6.99
C VAL A 81 -0.84 -2.98 -8.47
N THR A 82 0.06 -3.50 -9.31
CA THR A 82 -0.02 -3.35 -10.77
C THR A 82 -0.54 -4.64 -11.39
N PRO A 83 -1.50 -4.61 -12.35
CA PRO A 83 -1.79 -5.76 -13.19
C PRO A 83 -0.49 -6.23 -13.84
N LEU A 84 -0.09 -7.47 -13.60
CA LEU A 84 1.07 -8.04 -14.27
C LEU A 84 0.58 -8.82 -15.48
N GLU A 85 0.90 -8.33 -16.67
CA GLU A 85 0.68 -9.09 -17.90
C GLU A 85 1.73 -10.20 -17.96
N LEU A 86 1.30 -11.45 -18.09
CA LEU A 86 2.19 -12.55 -18.47
C LEU A 86 2.62 -12.28 -19.92
N PRO A 87 3.89 -12.02 -20.24
CA PRO A 87 4.27 -11.69 -21.59
C PRO A 87 4.72 -12.97 -22.29
N SER A 88 3.78 -13.70 -22.87
CA SER A 88 4.12 -14.54 -24.04
C SER A 88 4.24 -13.69 -25.30
N GLY A 89 3.78 -12.43 -25.23
CA GLY A 89 3.73 -11.50 -26.35
C GLY A 89 2.55 -11.77 -27.28
N ALA A 90 1.65 -12.68 -26.89
CA ALA A 90 0.42 -12.94 -27.61
C ALA A 90 -0.67 -12.00 -27.11
N GLU A 91 -1.44 -11.48 -28.05
CA GLU A 91 -2.53 -10.53 -27.81
C GLU A 91 -3.71 -11.11 -26.98
N ASP A 92 -3.65 -12.41 -26.65
CA ASP A 92 -4.60 -13.20 -25.85
C ASP A 92 -3.99 -13.70 -24.51
N ASP A 93 -2.86 -13.12 -24.07
CA ASP A 93 -2.13 -13.57 -22.88
C ASP A 93 -2.93 -13.47 -21.58
N PRO A 94 -2.84 -14.47 -20.67
CA PRO A 94 -3.60 -14.43 -19.44
C PRO A 94 -3.27 -13.20 -18.59
N ARG A 95 -4.30 -12.55 -18.05
CA ARG A 95 -4.13 -11.37 -17.19
C ARG A 95 -4.22 -11.75 -15.73
N LEU A 96 -3.13 -11.55 -14.99
CA LEU A 96 -3.12 -11.70 -13.54
C LEU A 96 -3.50 -10.38 -12.88
N GLN A 97 -4.50 -10.42 -12.00
CA GLN A 97 -4.89 -9.32 -11.16
C GLN A 97 -4.93 -9.78 -9.71
N PHE A 98 -4.12 -9.16 -8.86
CA PHE A 98 -4.29 -9.29 -7.42
C PHE A 98 -5.53 -8.51 -6.99
N LEU A 99 -6.37 -9.14 -6.19
CA LEU A 99 -7.48 -8.44 -5.56
C LEU A 99 -6.90 -7.46 -4.53
N PRO A 100 -7.48 -6.25 -4.39
CA PRO A 100 -6.79 -5.08 -3.84
C PRO A 100 -6.61 -5.09 -2.32
N ARG A 101 -6.77 -6.24 -1.65
CA ARG A 101 -6.63 -6.38 -0.19
C ARG A 101 -6.42 -7.82 0.24
N ILE A 102 -6.05 -7.98 1.51
CA ILE A 102 -6.17 -9.25 2.22
C ILE A 102 -7.65 -9.48 2.56
N PHE A 103 -8.15 -10.67 2.27
CA PHE A 103 -9.49 -11.13 2.63
C PHE A 103 -9.45 -11.78 3.99
N ALA A 104 -10.37 -11.41 4.87
CA ALA A 104 -10.53 -11.99 6.19
C ALA A 104 -11.18 -13.39 6.12
N ALA A 105 -10.92 -14.21 7.14
CA ALA A 105 -11.60 -15.49 7.28
C ALA A 105 -13.13 -15.29 7.39
N GLY A 106 -13.89 -16.12 6.69
CA GLY A 106 -15.34 -16.06 6.60
C GLY A 106 -15.88 -15.18 5.47
N GLU A 107 -15.03 -14.37 4.81
CA GLU A 107 -15.46 -13.62 3.64
C GLU A 107 -15.75 -14.56 2.46
N THR A 108 -16.73 -14.22 1.63
CA THR A 108 -17.17 -15.07 0.52
C THR A 108 -17.06 -14.33 -0.79
N ILE A 109 -16.15 -14.78 -1.65
CA ILE A 109 -16.05 -14.32 -3.04
C ILE A 109 -17.09 -15.08 -3.87
N LEU A 110 -17.76 -14.40 -4.78
CA LEU A 110 -18.72 -14.99 -5.71
C LEU A 110 -18.12 -15.04 -7.11
N ASP A 111 -18.11 -16.25 -7.68
CA ASP A 111 -17.83 -16.56 -9.09
C ASP A 111 -19.17 -16.87 -9.79
N GLY A 112 -19.90 -15.83 -10.18
CA GLY A 112 -21.31 -15.95 -10.56
C GLY A 112 -22.17 -16.34 -9.36
N GLU A 113 -22.83 -17.49 -9.40
CA GLU A 113 -23.60 -18.03 -8.26
C GLU A 113 -22.73 -18.88 -7.31
N ARG A 114 -21.52 -19.25 -7.72
CA ARG A 114 -20.63 -20.10 -6.92
C ARG A 114 -20.01 -19.27 -5.80
N LYS A 115 -20.14 -19.75 -4.57
CA LYS A 115 -19.49 -19.18 -3.39
C LYS A 115 -18.10 -19.79 -3.20
N ILE A 116 -17.12 -18.92 -2.99
CA ILE A 116 -15.73 -19.24 -2.66
C ILE A 116 -15.45 -18.64 -1.29
N GLU A 117 -15.51 -19.48 -0.26
CA GLU A 117 -15.24 -19.07 1.12
C GLU A 117 -13.74 -18.96 1.38
N ILE A 118 -13.36 -17.86 2.04
CA ILE A 118 -12.02 -17.59 2.54
C ILE A 118 -11.90 -18.19 3.94
N GLU A 119 -11.11 -19.24 4.09
CA GLU A 119 -11.00 -20.00 5.35
C GLU A 119 -10.06 -19.32 6.36
N GLU A 120 -9.10 -18.53 5.88
CA GLU A 120 -8.10 -17.83 6.67
C GLU A 120 -7.74 -16.50 6.02
N PRO A 121 -7.13 -15.53 6.74
CA PRO A 121 -6.64 -14.30 6.13
C PRO A 121 -5.76 -14.60 4.90
N SER A 122 -6.25 -14.25 3.72
CA SER A 122 -5.67 -14.68 2.45
C SER A 122 -5.54 -13.55 1.45
N LEU A 123 -4.44 -13.56 0.71
CA LEU A 123 -4.34 -12.79 -0.53
C LEU A 123 -5.02 -13.59 -1.65
N VAL A 124 -5.74 -12.92 -2.54
CA VAL A 124 -6.39 -13.56 -3.67
C VAL A 124 -5.88 -12.98 -4.98
N ALA A 125 -5.36 -13.84 -5.83
CA ALA A 125 -5.06 -13.55 -7.22
C ALA A 125 -6.17 -14.11 -8.10
N TRP A 126 -6.65 -13.31 -9.05
CA TRP A 126 -7.58 -13.73 -10.09
C TRP A 126 -6.87 -13.64 -11.45
N ILE A 127 -7.00 -14.70 -12.23
CA ILE A 127 -6.35 -14.85 -13.53
C ILE A 127 -7.44 -14.96 -14.58
N ASP A 128 -7.45 -14.01 -15.50
CA ASP A 128 -8.23 -14.08 -16.73
C ASP A 128 -7.47 -14.92 -17.75
N LEU A 129 -7.94 -16.13 -18.07
CA LEU A 129 -7.29 -16.98 -19.07
C LEU A 129 -7.74 -16.66 -20.50
N GLN A 130 -8.73 -15.77 -20.68
CA GLN A 130 -9.22 -15.35 -21.99
C GLN A 130 -9.64 -13.86 -21.94
N PRO A 131 -8.69 -12.91 -21.89
CA PRO A 131 -9.00 -11.50 -21.62
C PRO A 131 -9.88 -10.79 -22.64
N ARG A 132 -10.04 -11.38 -23.82
CA ARG A 132 -10.93 -10.88 -24.88
C ARG A 132 -12.34 -11.43 -24.80
N ALA A 133 -12.57 -12.44 -23.97
CA ALA A 133 -13.88 -13.04 -23.84
C ALA A 133 -14.83 -12.05 -23.16
N LYS A 134 -15.94 -11.78 -23.83
CA LYS A 134 -16.92 -10.77 -23.40
C LYS A 134 -18.02 -11.32 -22.48
N TYR A 135 -17.95 -12.61 -22.17
CA TYR A 135 -18.94 -13.37 -21.39
C TYR A 135 -18.22 -14.29 -20.41
N ALA A 136 -18.93 -15.21 -19.75
CA ALA A 136 -18.31 -16.25 -18.93
C ALA A 136 -17.20 -16.97 -19.70
N HIS A 137 -16.02 -17.02 -19.11
CA HIS A 137 -14.80 -17.54 -19.73
C HIS A 137 -13.93 -18.17 -18.66
N PRO A 138 -13.02 -19.08 -19.04
CA PRO A 138 -12.13 -19.71 -18.08
C PRO A 138 -11.33 -18.64 -17.31
N THR A 139 -11.46 -18.67 -16.00
CA THR A 139 -10.67 -17.86 -15.07
C THR A 139 -10.09 -18.77 -14.02
N ARG A 140 -9.14 -18.26 -13.23
CA ARG A 140 -8.56 -19.04 -12.13
C ARG A 140 -8.31 -18.15 -10.92
N TYR A 141 -8.63 -18.69 -9.76
CA TYR A 141 -8.34 -18.09 -8.46
C TYR A 141 -7.13 -18.78 -7.86
N VAL A 142 -6.19 -18.00 -7.36
CA VAL A 142 -5.09 -18.45 -6.51
C VAL A 142 -5.25 -17.76 -5.17
N ILE A 143 -5.73 -18.50 -4.18
CA ILE A 143 -5.97 -18.02 -2.81
C ILE A 143 -4.76 -18.43 -1.98
N ILE A 144 -4.03 -17.45 -1.47
CA ILE A 144 -2.76 -17.61 -0.78
C ILE A 144 -2.98 -17.25 0.69
N GLY A 145 -3.19 -18.26 1.51
CA GLY A 145 -3.25 -18.14 2.96
C GLY A 145 -1.92 -18.52 3.62
N ALA A 146 -1.82 -18.22 4.92
CA ALA A 146 -0.64 -18.55 5.71
C ALA A 146 -0.43 -20.07 5.82
N HIS A 147 -1.51 -20.85 5.84
CA HIS A 147 -1.47 -22.30 6.04
C HIS A 147 -1.69 -23.08 4.75
N ALA A 148 -2.42 -22.53 3.76
CA ALA A 148 -2.70 -23.23 2.50
C ALA A 148 -2.69 -22.31 1.27
N VAL A 149 -2.38 -22.88 0.10
CA VAL A 149 -2.66 -22.26 -1.20
C VAL A 149 -3.75 -23.08 -1.90
N ARG A 150 -4.84 -22.43 -2.29
CA ARG A 150 -5.94 -23.05 -3.02
C ARG A 150 -6.01 -22.49 -4.43
N VAL A 151 -5.97 -23.38 -5.41
CA VAL A 151 -6.19 -23.03 -6.82
C VAL A 151 -7.58 -23.50 -7.22
N LEU A 152 -8.41 -22.61 -7.72
CA LEU A 152 -9.78 -22.90 -8.13
C LEU A 152 -10.02 -22.37 -9.54
N ASP A 153 -10.54 -23.21 -10.43
CA ASP A 153 -11.03 -22.71 -11.71
C ASP A 153 -12.34 -21.95 -11.50
N GLY A 154 -12.50 -20.84 -12.20
CA GLY A 154 -13.67 -20.00 -12.23
C GLY A 154 -14.21 -19.78 -13.63
N LYS A 155 -15.35 -19.09 -13.73
CA LYS A 155 -15.97 -18.74 -15.03
C LYS A 155 -16.38 -17.29 -15.16
N TRP A 156 -16.36 -16.55 -14.07
CA TRP A 156 -16.91 -15.22 -13.95
C TRP A 156 -15.96 -14.28 -13.24
N TRP A 157 -16.25 -13.00 -13.42
CA TRP A 157 -15.64 -11.92 -12.68
C TRP A 157 -15.93 -12.07 -11.18
N PRO A 158 -14.92 -11.89 -10.32
CA PRO A 158 -15.09 -12.03 -8.89
C PRO A 158 -15.93 -10.88 -8.34
N THR A 159 -16.93 -11.21 -7.51
CA THR A 159 -17.67 -10.22 -6.75
C THR A 159 -17.63 -10.51 -5.26
N LEU A 160 -17.73 -9.47 -4.43
CA LEU A 160 -17.91 -9.55 -2.99
C LEU A 160 -19.21 -8.84 -2.65
N ASP A 161 -20.15 -9.53 -2.01
CA ASP A 161 -21.48 -8.99 -1.70
C ASP A 161 -22.20 -8.37 -2.92
N GLY A 162 -22.00 -8.98 -4.10
CA GLY A 162 -22.56 -8.50 -5.37
C GLY A 162 -21.82 -7.33 -6.02
N ARG A 163 -20.70 -6.86 -5.44
CA ARG A 163 -19.85 -5.80 -6.01
C ARG A 163 -18.62 -6.40 -6.71
N PRO A 164 -18.29 -6.01 -7.94
CA PRO A 164 -17.06 -6.44 -8.60
C PRO A 164 -15.81 -6.12 -7.76
N LEU A 165 -14.95 -7.12 -7.55
CA LEU A 165 -13.68 -6.98 -6.82
C LEU A 165 -12.55 -6.44 -7.71
N LEU A 166 -12.78 -6.44 -9.03
CA LEU A 166 -11.88 -5.90 -10.04
C LEU A 166 -12.62 -4.80 -10.79
N GLY A 167 -11.88 -3.77 -11.21
CA GLY A 167 -12.43 -2.75 -12.09
C GLY A 167 -13.05 -3.41 -13.31
N THR A 168 -14.34 -3.23 -13.53
CA THR A 168 -15.01 -3.75 -14.73
C THR A 168 -14.27 -3.25 -15.97
N PRO A 169 -13.90 -4.11 -16.94
CA PRO A 169 -13.74 -3.64 -18.30
C PRO A 169 -15.07 -2.95 -18.66
N ALA A 170 -14.99 -1.75 -19.23
CA ALA A 170 -16.15 -0.96 -19.62
C ALA A 170 -17.27 -1.88 -20.14
N ALA A 171 -18.39 -1.90 -19.42
CA ALA A 171 -19.52 -2.75 -19.75
C ALA A 171 -19.92 -2.53 -21.22
N VAL A 172 -19.82 -3.58 -22.03
CA VAL A 172 -20.47 -3.62 -23.34
C VAL A 172 -21.98 -3.74 -23.07
N PRO A 173 -22.83 -2.80 -23.53
CA PRO A 173 -24.27 -2.90 -23.34
C PRO A 173 -24.87 -4.03 -24.20
N GLN A 174 -25.90 -4.69 -23.69
CA GLN A 174 -26.79 -5.59 -24.44
C GLN A 174 -27.69 -4.81 -25.43
N PRO A 175 -28.23 -5.46 -26.47
CA PRO A 175 -28.47 -4.84 -27.78
C PRO A 175 -29.87 -4.25 -27.89
N TRP A 176 -29.92 -2.92 -27.93
CA TRP A 176 -30.81 -2.21 -28.83
C TRP A 176 -30.02 -1.01 -29.36
N SER A 177 -29.97 -0.93 -30.68
CA SER A 177 -29.12 -0.07 -31.48
C SER A 177 -29.08 1.37 -30.95
N LEU A 178 -28.01 1.73 -30.24
CA LEU A 178 -27.56 3.11 -30.18
C LEU A 178 -26.48 3.28 -31.25
N PRO A 179 -26.58 4.32 -32.11
CA PRO A 179 -25.53 4.59 -33.07
C PRO A 179 -24.22 4.70 -32.31
N SER A 180 -23.17 4.08 -32.85
CA SER A 180 -21.81 4.06 -32.31
C SER A 180 -21.43 5.44 -31.79
N LEU A 181 -21.56 5.63 -30.47
CA LEU A 181 -21.03 6.81 -29.80
C LEU A 181 -19.51 6.71 -29.96
N PRO A 182 -18.84 7.75 -30.46
CA PRO A 182 -17.39 7.73 -30.59
C PRO A 182 -16.77 7.44 -29.23
N VAL A 183 -15.81 6.50 -29.19
CA VAL A 183 -14.95 6.32 -28.02
C VAL A 183 -14.25 7.66 -27.81
N LEU A 184 -14.70 8.39 -26.80
CA LEU A 184 -14.08 9.66 -26.47
C LEU A 184 -12.65 9.38 -25.99
N PRO A 185 -11.67 10.20 -26.41
CA PRO A 185 -10.29 10.02 -25.99
C PRO A 185 -10.19 9.95 -24.45
N PRO A 186 -9.19 9.25 -23.89
CA PRO A 186 -8.94 9.24 -22.46
C PRO A 186 -8.89 10.68 -21.94
N ARG A 187 -9.62 10.97 -20.87
CA ARG A 187 -9.52 12.28 -20.23
C ARG A 187 -8.17 12.42 -19.53
N ASP A 188 -7.72 13.65 -19.39
CA ASP A 188 -6.52 13.95 -18.62
C ASP A 188 -6.74 13.57 -17.15
N PRO A 189 -5.72 13.06 -16.45
CA PRO A 189 -5.77 12.83 -15.02
C PRO A 189 -6.14 14.11 -14.26
N VAL A 190 -6.99 13.97 -13.25
CA VAL A 190 -7.44 15.05 -12.37
C VAL A 190 -7.15 14.67 -10.93
N HIS A 191 -7.16 15.66 -10.03
CA HIS A 191 -7.07 15.43 -8.61
C HIS A 191 -8.20 14.51 -8.14
N VAL A 192 -7.84 13.56 -7.28
CA VAL A 192 -8.79 12.79 -6.47
C VAL A 192 -9.56 13.77 -5.60
N ASP A 193 -10.84 13.52 -5.39
CA ASP A 193 -11.75 14.49 -4.81
C ASP A 193 -11.42 14.78 -3.33
N VAL A 194 -11.21 13.71 -2.55
CA VAL A 194 -10.80 13.76 -1.15
C VAL A 194 -9.83 12.61 -0.85
N VAL A 195 -8.76 12.88 -0.10
CA VAL A 195 -7.94 11.84 0.52
C VAL A 195 -8.47 11.54 1.93
N GLU A 196 -8.64 10.27 2.28
CA GLU A 196 -9.22 9.87 3.58
C GLU A 196 -8.23 9.23 4.53
N LEU A 197 -7.32 8.43 3.97
CA LEU A 197 -6.31 7.73 4.74
C LEU A 197 -4.97 7.87 4.03
N VAL A 198 -3.95 8.12 4.84
CA VAL A 198 -2.55 8.01 4.43
C VAL A 198 -1.87 7.12 5.45
N ASP A 199 -1.18 6.11 4.96
CA ASP A 199 -0.37 5.23 5.77
C ASP A 199 1.04 5.16 5.20
N ALA A 200 2.05 5.19 6.07
CA ALA A 200 3.44 5.01 5.66
C ALA A 200 3.86 3.66 6.19
N MET A 201 4.03 2.69 5.29
CA MET A 201 4.65 1.44 5.68
C MET A 201 6.17 1.67 5.71
N PRO A 202 6.84 1.45 6.86
CA PRO A 202 8.28 1.30 6.82
C PRO A 202 8.57 0.05 5.98
N VAL A 203 9.45 0.19 5.00
CA VAL A 203 9.97 -1.01 4.34
C VAL A 203 10.86 -1.68 5.38
N LYS A 204 10.40 -2.82 5.94
CA LYS A 204 10.98 -3.49 7.12
C LYS A 204 12.47 -3.82 7.02
N THR A 205 13.04 -3.72 5.83
CA THR A 205 14.40 -4.13 5.45
C THR A 205 15.36 -2.97 5.21
N ASP A 206 14.86 -1.76 4.86
CA ASP A 206 15.70 -0.57 4.67
C ASP A 206 15.19 0.60 5.51
N ARG A 207 15.95 0.96 6.56
CA ARG A 207 15.67 2.17 7.35
C ARG A 207 15.78 3.45 6.52
N ARG A 208 16.29 3.36 5.29
CA ARG A 208 16.44 4.47 4.36
C ARG A 208 15.33 4.60 3.31
N ARG A 209 14.34 3.72 3.29
CA ARG A 209 13.22 3.77 2.34
C ARG A 209 11.91 3.41 3.04
N GLY A 210 10.87 4.17 2.74
CA GLY A 210 9.49 3.91 3.14
C GLY A 210 8.60 3.76 1.91
N SER A 211 7.37 3.30 2.08
CA SER A 211 6.33 3.47 1.06
C SER A 211 5.15 4.18 1.69
N VAL A 212 4.64 5.20 1.02
CA VAL A 212 3.40 5.88 1.42
C VAL A 212 2.26 5.35 0.57
N THR A 213 1.16 4.95 1.20
CA THR A 213 -0.08 4.53 0.56
C THR A 213 -1.19 5.50 0.91
N ALA A 214 -1.96 5.91 -0.09
CA ALA A 214 -3.10 6.80 0.04
C ALA A 214 -4.40 6.12 -0.41
N ILE A 215 -5.47 6.35 0.34
CA ILE A 215 -6.84 5.99 -0.03
C ILE A 215 -7.62 7.29 -0.21
N GLY A 216 -8.27 7.43 -1.36
CA GLY A 216 -9.07 8.61 -1.66
C GLY A 216 -10.39 8.28 -2.34
N LYS A 217 -11.30 9.24 -2.37
CA LYS A 217 -12.64 9.12 -2.96
C LYS A 217 -12.73 9.89 -4.27
N VAL A 218 -13.49 9.33 -5.21
CA VAL A 218 -13.81 9.93 -6.51
C VAL A 218 -15.33 9.95 -6.71
N PRO A 219 -15.87 10.91 -7.49
CA PRO A 219 -17.32 11.15 -7.56
C PRO A 219 -18.10 10.05 -8.29
N THR A 220 -17.45 9.23 -9.12
CA THR A 220 -18.09 8.16 -9.89
C THR A 220 -17.21 6.91 -9.92
N GLY A 221 -17.79 5.75 -10.24
CA GLY A 221 -17.00 4.56 -10.57
C GLY A 221 -16.32 4.68 -11.93
N GLY A 222 -15.30 3.85 -12.17
CA GLY A 222 -14.59 3.78 -13.44
C GLY A 222 -13.37 4.70 -13.59
N TYR A 223 -12.96 5.38 -12.52
CA TYR A 223 -11.65 6.03 -12.47
C TYR A 223 -10.52 4.97 -12.58
N SER A 224 -9.44 5.32 -13.24
CA SER A 224 -8.26 4.46 -13.46
C SER A 224 -6.97 5.24 -13.27
N ASP A 225 -5.80 4.58 -13.34
CA ASP A 225 -4.49 5.27 -13.34
C ASP A 225 -4.33 6.19 -12.10
N ALA A 226 -4.76 5.68 -10.95
CA ALA A 226 -4.61 6.36 -9.67
C ALA A 226 -3.15 6.32 -9.23
N ARG A 227 -2.57 7.47 -8.92
CA ARG A 227 -1.14 7.59 -8.58
C ARG A 227 -0.85 8.82 -7.73
N LEU A 228 0.31 8.79 -7.08
CA LEU A 228 0.87 9.93 -6.36
C LEU A 228 1.96 10.55 -7.22
N ASP A 229 1.66 11.72 -7.78
CA ASP A 229 2.61 12.50 -8.58
C ASP A 229 3.35 13.46 -7.64
N GLN A 230 4.68 13.34 -7.53
CA GLN A 230 5.45 14.20 -6.62
C GLN A 230 5.35 15.67 -7.05
N ARG A 231 4.94 16.53 -6.12
CA ARG A 231 4.79 17.97 -6.38
C ARG A 231 6.16 18.64 -6.36
N ILE A 232 6.47 19.36 -7.44
CA ILE A 232 7.71 20.12 -7.58
C ILE A 232 7.41 21.59 -7.32
N TYR A 233 8.06 22.17 -6.31
CA TYR A 233 7.92 23.59 -5.99
C TYR A 233 8.95 24.45 -6.71
N ILE A 234 8.53 25.65 -7.12
CA ILE A 234 9.45 26.69 -7.59
C ILE A 234 10.27 27.25 -6.41
N VAL A 235 9.63 27.34 -5.23
CA VAL A 235 10.25 27.77 -3.98
C VAL A 235 10.01 26.68 -2.95
N ASP A 236 11.09 26.08 -2.46
CA ASP A 236 11.07 25.06 -1.42
C ASP A 236 10.37 25.60 -0.17
N PRO A 237 9.31 24.93 0.34
CA PRO A 237 8.64 25.35 1.56
C PRO A 237 9.51 25.25 2.82
N GLY A 238 10.62 24.50 2.81
CA GLY A 238 11.56 24.39 3.95
C GLY A 238 11.02 23.61 5.15
N ASP A 239 9.92 22.88 4.97
CA ASP A 239 9.26 22.08 5.99
C ASP A 239 9.83 20.67 6.15
N ASP A 240 10.75 20.26 5.27
CA ASP A 240 11.26 18.89 5.12
C ASP A 240 10.14 17.86 4.83
N ILE A 241 8.99 18.28 4.27
CA ILE A 241 7.85 17.40 3.92
C ILE A 241 7.85 17.15 2.41
N ILE A 242 7.66 15.88 2.03
CA ILE A 242 7.47 15.52 0.62
C ILE A 242 5.99 15.66 0.26
N ASP A 243 5.67 16.49 -0.71
CA ASP A 243 4.31 16.67 -1.22
C ASP A 243 4.02 15.81 -2.44
N PHE A 244 2.83 15.22 -2.47
CA PHE A 244 2.26 14.51 -3.62
C PHE A 244 0.90 15.07 -4.01
N ASP A 245 0.65 15.14 -5.31
CA ASP A 245 -0.66 15.31 -5.91
C ASP A 245 -1.30 13.93 -6.13
N PHE A 246 -2.44 13.67 -5.50
CA PHE A 246 -3.18 12.41 -5.70
C PHE A 246 -4.02 12.54 -6.96
N MET A 247 -3.57 11.92 -8.04
CA MET A 247 -4.18 12.01 -9.36
C MET A 247 -4.89 10.71 -9.71
N ALA A 248 -6.01 10.81 -10.41
CA ALA A 248 -6.69 9.68 -11.03
C ALA A 248 -7.33 10.09 -12.36
N ARG A 249 -7.41 9.16 -13.30
CA ARG A 249 -7.99 9.39 -14.62
C ARG A 249 -9.51 9.16 -14.59
N PRO A 250 -10.34 10.15 -14.95
CA PRO A 250 -11.78 9.96 -15.03
C PRO A 250 -12.18 8.95 -16.12
N PRO A 251 -13.30 8.25 -15.95
CA PRO A 251 -13.85 7.38 -16.99
C PRO A 251 -14.19 8.16 -18.27
N SER A 252 -13.88 7.58 -19.42
CA SER A 252 -14.39 8.08 -20.70
C SER A 252 -15.82 7.59 -20.92
N GLY A 253 -16.78 8.50 -21.02
CA GLY A 253 -18.19 8.18 -21.32
C GLY A 253 -19.07 8.08 -20.07
N ILE A 254 -20.07 7.21 -20.12
CA ILE A 254 -21.05 7.04 -19.02
C ILE A 254 -20.38 6.33 -17.85
N ALA A 255 -20.49 6.92 -16.66
CA ALA A 255 -19.92 6.40 -15.43
C ALA A 255 -21.03 6.11 -14.41
N THR A 256 -20.80 5.09 -13.57
CA THR A 256 -21.71 4.78 -12.46
C THR A 256 -21.70 5.91 -11.45
N GLN A 257 -22.88 6.44 -11.12
CA GLN A 257 -23.05 7.59 -10.22
C GLN A 257 -22.97 7.14 -8.75
N VAL A 258 -21.83 6.57 -8.36
CA VAL A 258 -21.54 6.08 -7.02
C VAL A 258 -20.15 6.57 -6.64
N ILE A 259 -20.02 7.13 -5.43
CA ILE A 259 -18.73 7.51 -4.87
C ILE A 259 -17.89 6.25 -4.70
N SER A 260 -16.71 6.24 -5.32
CA SER A 260 -15.80 5.10 -5.33
C SER A 260 -14.48 5.45 -4.67
N GLU A 261 -13.76 4.44 -4.20
CA GLU A 261 -12.42 4.57 -3.65
C GLU A 261 -11.36 4.30 -4.72
N VAL A 262 -10.24 5.00 -4.62
CA VAL A 262 -9.03 4.80 -5.41
C VAL A 262 -7.83 4.76 -4.48
N PHE A 263 -6.80 4.02 -4.91
CA PHE A 263 -5.62 3.71 -4.11
C PHE A 263 -4.38 4.05 -4.92
N ALA A 264 -3.38 4.62 -4.26
CA ALA A 264 -2.07 4.85 -4.86
C ALA A 264 -0.97 4.67 -3.81
N SER A 265 0.20 4.21 -4.25
CA SER A 265 1.38 4.09 -3.40
C SER A 265 2.60 4.70 -4.07
N HIS A 266 3.54 5.20 -3.27
CA HIS A 266 4.80 5.75 -3.76
C HIS A 266 5.94 5.48 -2.78
N ASP A 267 7.14 5.24 -3.29
CA ASP A 267 8.32 5.03 -2.45
C ASP A 267 8.92 6.36 -2.01
N ILE A 268 9.25 6.48 -0.73
CA ILE A 268 9.77 7.69 -0.11
C ILE A 268 11.14 7.45 0.51
N PRO A 269 12.05 8.44 0.50
CA PRO A 269 13.32 8.35 1.22
C PRO A 269 13.10 8.46 2.74
N LEU A 270 13.85 7.66 3.50
CA LEU A 270 13.98 7.72 4.96
C LEU A 270 15.49 7.61 5.32
N PRO A 271 15.88 7.74 6.60
CA PRO A 271 15.31 8.77 7.48
C PRO A 271 15.57 10.17 6.86
N ASP A 272 15.17 11.24 7.54
CA ASP A 272 15.50 12.66 7.20
C ASP A 272 14.41 13.48 6.51
N ILE A 273 13.20 12.93 6.34
CA ILE A 273 12.00 13.75 6.03
C ILE A 273 11.21 13.99 7.32
N ALA A 274 10.54 15.14 7.41
CA ALA A 274 9.58 15.45 8.47
C ALA A 274 8.24 14.73 8.27
N GLY A 275 7.93 14.34 7.03
CA GLY A 275 6.75 13.56 6.70
C GLY A 275 6.39 13.60 5.22
N VAL A 276 5.18 13.13 4.93
CA VAL A 276 4.57 13.16 3.60
C VAL A 276 3.24 13.89 3.67
N ARG A 277 2.97 14.75 2.70
CA ARG A 277 1.67 15.42 2.55
C ARG A 277 1.06 15.07 1.20
N ILE A 278 -0.19 14.63 1.23
CA ILE A 278 -0.93 14.21 0.04
C ILE A 278 -2.06 15.20 -0.21
N HIS A 279 -2.03 15.86 -1.37
CA HIS A 279 -3.03 16.82 -1.81
C HIS A 279 -4.07 16.13 -2.69
N ALA A 280 -5.33 16.33 -2.32
CA ALA A 280 -6.50 16.06 -3.13
C ALA A 280 -7.17 17.39 -3.49
N GLU A 281 -8.24 17.35 -4.28
CA GLU A 281 -8.96 18.56 -4.73
C GLU A 281 -9.51 19.37 -3.55
N ARG A 282 -10.11 18.69 -2.56
CA ARG A 282 -10.82 19.36 -1.46
C ARG A 282 -10.08 19.35 -0.13
N ASN A 283 -9.01 18.58 0.00
CA ASN A 283 -8.25 18.49 1.24
C ASN A 283 -6.80 18.05 1.01
N HIS A 284 -6.04 18.03 2.09
CA HIS A 284 -4.78 17.32 2.15
C HIS A 284 -4.69 16.56 3.47
N ILE A 285 -3.88 15.51 3.51
CA ILE A 285 -3.51 14.81 4.74
C ILE A 285 -1.99 14.81 4.85
N THR A 286 -1.50 15.16 6.04
CA THR A 286 -0.07 15.09 6.37
C THR A 286 0.17 13.94 7.33
N LEU A 287 1.11 13.06 6.98
CA LEU A 287 1.62 11.99 7.82
C LEU A 287 3.05 12.32 8.21
N TYR A 288 3.27 12.63 9.47
CA TYR A 288 4.59 12.98 10.01
C TYR A 288 5.41 11.73 10.31
N THR A 289 6.72 11.83 10.13
CA THR A 289 7.67 10.77 10.45
C THR A 289 8.63 11.24 11.56
N PRO A 290 8.87 10.41 12.59
CA PRO A 290 9.90 10.69 13.58
C PRO A 290 11.28 10.89 12.94
N MET A 291 11.86 12.06 13.15
CA MET A 291 13.18 12.43 12.68
C MET A 291 14.23 12.09 13.73
N ILE A 292 15.30 11.42 13.32
CA ILE A 292 16.47 11.15 14.17
C ILE A 292 17.44 12.33 14.04
N ARG A 293 17.17 13.43 14.76
CA ARG A 293 18.05 14.61 14.83
C ARG A 293 18.29 15.04 16.28
N GLU A 294 19.52 15.46 16.60
CA GLU A 294 19.90 16.00 17.92
C GLU A 294 19.75 17.53 18.00
N GLU A 295 19.72 18.23 16.87
CA GLU A 295 19.74 19.70 16.83
C GLU A 295 18.35 20.33 16.88
N PHE A 296 18.28 21.39 17.68
CA PHE A 296 17.08 22.12 18.11
C PHE A 296 16.96 23.47 17.41
N GLU A 297 15.71 23.94 17.23
CA GLU A 297 15.18 25.35 17.08
C GLU A 297 14.12 25.43 15.94
N PRO A 298 13.08 26.31 15.99
CA PRO A 298 12.52 27.09 17.11
C PRO A 298 11.36 26.36 17.82
N ARG A 299 10.91 26.92 18.95
CA ARG A 299 9.77 26.43 19.75
C ARG A 299 8.71 27.51 19.89
N ASP A 300 7.95 27.73 18.83
CA ASP A 300 6.70 28.45 19.01
C ASP A 300 5.78 27.63 19.93
N ARG A 301 5.00 28.36 20.73
CA ARG A 301 4.23 27.75 21.81
C ARG A 301 3.02 27.03 21.24
N PHE A 302 2.90 25.75 21.58
CA PHE A 302 1.74 24.92 21.30
C PHE A 302 1.46 23.99 22.49
N GLN A 303 0.21 23.55 22.62
CA GLN A 303 -0.24 22.64 23.66
C GLN A 303 -0.76 21.35 23.02
N ILE A 304 -0.45 20.20 23.63
CA ILE A 304 -1.11 18.94 23.27
C ILE A 304 -2.39 18.80 24.08
N ARG A 305 -3.54 18.72 23.40
CA ARG A 305 -4.87 18.53 24.00
C ARG A 305 -5.18 17.07 24.27
N GLY A 306 -4.71 16.19 23.39
CA GLY A 306 -4.86 14.75 23.54
C GLY A 306 -3.93 14.00 22.60
N ALA A 307 -3.57 12.78 22.98
CA ALA A 307 -2.81 11.87 22.15
C ALA A 307 -3.34 10.45 22.32
N ARG A 308 -3.40 9.68 21.24
CA ARG A 308 -3.85 8.29 21.24
C ARG A 308 -3.24 7.51 20.08
N PHE A 309 -3.23 6.20 20.18
CA PHE A 309 -2.90 5.33 19.05
C PHE A 309 -4.17 4.91 18.30
N GLU A 310 -4.14 5.03 16.97
CA GLU A 310 -5.10 4.45 16.04
C GLU A 310 -4.35 3.48 15.12
N GLY A 311 -4.38 2.18 15.43
CA GLY A 311 -3.50 1.21 14.79
C GLY A 311 -2.03 1.50 15.11
N ASP A 312 -1.21 1.69 14.08
CA ASP A 312 0.21 1.99 14.19
C ASP A 312 0.55 3.49 14.09
N GLN A 313 -0.48 4.36 14.06
CA GLN A 313 -0.31 5.80 14.00
C GLN A 313 -0.60 6.45 15.35
N LEU A 314 0.28 7.35 15.77
CA LEU A 314 0.05 8.25 16.89
C LEU A 314 -0.74 9.47 16.40
N VAL A 315 -1.96 9.62 16.89
CA VAL A 315 -2.84 10.75 16.59
C VAL A 315 -2.77 11.74 17.73
N VAL A 316 -2.34 12.96 17.42
CA VAL A 316 -2.09 14.04 18.39
C VAL A 316 -2.95 15.25 18.05
N GLU A 317 -3.78 15.66 19.00
CA GLU A 317 -4.58 16.88 18.91
C GLU A 317 -3.77 18.03 19.53
N VAL A 318 -3.43 19.03 18.71
CA VAL A 318 -2.64 20.19 19.13
C VAL A 318 -3.46 21.46 19.06
N GLU A 319 -3.08 22.42 19.91
CA GLU A 319 -3.59 23.78 19.92
C GLU A 319 -2.44 24.77 19.90
N TYR A 320 -2.52 25.78 19.04
CA TYR A 320 -1.49 26.82 18.91
C TYR A 320 -2.08 28.15 18.42
N GLY A 321 -1.30 29.23 18.54
CA GLY A 321 -1.67 30.56 18.05
C GLY A 321 -1.14 30.83 16.64
N GLY A 322 -1.95 31.45 15.78
CA GLY A 322 -1.53 31.84 14.43
C GLY A 322 -2.69 32.15 13.48
N GLY A 323 -2.57 31.73 12.22
CA GLY A 323 -3.60 31.72 11.19
C GLY A 323 -3.33 32.52 9.93
N CYS A 324 -2.18 33.18 9.82
CA CYS A 324 -1.80 33.96 8.63
C CYS A 324 -0.54 33.46 7.95
N GLN A 325 0.32 32.78 8.70
CA GLN A 325 1.43 32.04 8.14
C GLN A 325 1.17 30.55 8.22
N ARG A 326 1.99 29.82 7.48
CA ARG A 326 2.07 28.38 7.59
C ARG A 326 2.72 28.02 8.92
N HIS A 327 2.30 26.89 9.49
CA HIS A 327 2.87 26.34 10.71
C HIS A 327 3.45 24.96 10.44
N ASP A 328 4.68 24.72 10.90
CA ASP A 328 5.38 23.46 10.69
C ASP A 328 5.56 22.72 12.01
N PHE A 329 5.19 21.45 11.99
CA PHE A 329 5.40 20.52 13.09
C PHE A 329 6.49 19.53 12.74
N ARG A 330 7.32 19.17 13.72
CA ARG A 330 8.29 18.08 13.59
C ARG A 330 8.26 17.19 14.81
N VAL A 331 8.42 15.89 14.59
CA VAL A 331 8.53 14.91 15.68
C VAL A 331 9.98 14.45 15.74
N LEU A 332 10.65 14.78 16.83
CA LEU A 332 12.04 14.45 17.06
C LEU A 332 12.14 13.25 17.99
N TRP A 333 13.00 12.30 17.64
CA TRP A 333 13.34 11.15 18.46
C TRP A 333 14.83 10.87 18.36
N ASN A 334 15.50 10.58 19.46
CA ASN A 334 16.93 10.28 19.48
C ASN A 334 17.29 8.87 18.97
N GLY A 335 16.33 8.12 18.41
CA GLY A 335 16.53 6.73 17.97
C GLY A 335 16.75 5.72 19.11
N ALA A 336 16.71 6.15 20.37
CA ALA A 336 17.00 5.30 21.52
C ALA A 336 15.72 4.76 22.17
N VAL A 337 15.76 3.47 22.50
CA VAL A 337 14.77 2.83 23.39
C VAL A 337 15.49 2.45 24.69
N ARG A 338 15.03 2.99 25.81
CA ARG A 338 15.57 2.71 27.14
C ARG A 338 15.33 1.25 27.52
N ARG A 339 16.39 0.60 27.99
CA ARG A 339 16.33 -0.74 28.60
C ARG A 339 15.61 -0.65 29.96
N SER A 340 14.30 -0.80 29.93
CA SER A 340 13.38 -0.80 31.07
C SER A 340 12.28 -1.84 30.82
N ASN A 341 11.43 -2.11 31.83
CA ASN A 341 10.31 -3.03 31.68
C ASN A 341 9.00 -2.36 32.12
N PRO A 342 8.10 -1.95 31.20
CA PRO A 342 8.23 -2.04 29.74
C PRO A 342 9.32 -1.10 29.16
N PRO A 343 9.83 -1.36 27.93
CA PRO A 343 10.74 -0.45 27.24
C PRO A 343 10.15 0.96 27.09
N GLN A 344 11.00 1.98 27.06
CA GLN A 344 10.54 3.38 26.99
C GLN A 344 11.26 4.16 25.89
N ALA A 345 10.57 5.09 25.25
CA ALA A 345 11.15 6.03 24.30
C ALA A 345 10.58 7.43 24.50
N ASP A 346 11.40 8.46 24.27
CA ASP A 346 11.00 9.86 24.39
C ASP A 346 10.90 10.50 23.02
N PHE A 347 9.75 11.10 22.75
CA PHE A 347 9.45 11.84 21.54
C PHE A 347 9.19 13.30 21.90
N LEU A 348 9.74 14.19 21.10
CA LEU A 348 9.51 15.62 21.23
C LEU A 348 8.78 16.13 20.01
N LEU A 349 7.63 16.76 20.22
CA LEU A 349 6.96 17.51 19.18
C LEU A 349 7.44 18.97 19.22
N THR A 350 7.78 19.53 18.06
CA THR A 350 8.20 20.93 17.91
C THR A 350 7.30 21.65 16.93
N HIS A 351 7.25 22.98 17.04
CA HIS A 351 6.38 23.86 16.24
C HIS A 351 7.15 25.12 15.83
N ASP A 352 7.08 25.46 14.54
CA ASP A 352 7.56 26.71 13.96
C ASP A 352 6.39 27.43 13.29
N GLY A 353 6.01 28.59 13.79
CA GLY A 353 4.96 29.44 13.25
C GLY A 353 5.47 30.50 12.29
N HIS A 354 6.76 30.50 11.91
CA HIS A 354 7.33 31.42 10.91
C HIS A 354 7.06 32.90 11.23
N ALA A 355 7.12 33.25 12.51
CA ALA A 355 6.80 34.58 13.03
C ALA A 355 5.39 35.07 12.63
N ASP A 356 4.39 34.18 12.65
CA ASP A 356 2.99 34.52 12.36
C ASP A 356 2.50 35.68 13.25
N PRO A 357 2.11 36.83 12.68
CA PRO A 357 1.58 37.94 13.46
C PRO A 357 0.16 37.68 13.99
N CYS A 358 -0.53 36.68 13.45
CA CYS A 358 -1.91 36.38 13.80
C CYS A 358 -2.02 35.64 15.14
N ARG A 359 -3.17 35.81 15.79
CA ARG A 359 -3.41 35.38 17.17
C ARG A 359 -4.66 34.53 17.31
N MET A 360 -5.12 33.94 16.21
CA MET A 360 -6.22 32.99 16.25
C MET A 360 -5.75 31.73 16.96
N ILE A 361 -6.61 31.14 17.79
CA ILE A 361 -6.36 29.81 18.34
C ILE A 361 -6.81 28.78 17.31
N LEU A 362 -5.87 27.97 16.86
CA LEU A 362 -6.08 26.91 15.89
C LEU A 362 -6.01 25.55 16.58
N HIS A 363 -6.81 24.62 16.06
CA HIS A 363 -6.81 23.22 16.47
C HIS A 363 -6.44 22.37 15.26
N GLU A 364 -5.50 21.46 15.45
CA GLU A 364 -5.03 20.58 14.39
C GLU A 364 -4.85 19.16 14.91
N THR A 365 -5.08 18.18 14.04
CA THR A 365 -4.85 16.76 14.32
C THR A 365 -3.65 16.30 13.51
N LEU A 366 -2.54 16.03 14.19
CA LEU A 366 -1.32 15.49 13.59
C LEU A 366 -1.40 13.96 13.61
N ARG A 367 -1.08 13.34 12.48
CA ARG A 367 -0.91 11.88 12.39
C ARG A 367 0.56 11.58 12.23
N ILE A 368 1.11 10.77 13.13
CA ILE A 368 2.53 10.45 13.18
C ILE A 368 2.68 8.95 12.99
N ASP A 369 3.45 8.54 11.99
CA ASP A 369 3.78 7.13 11.80
C ASP A 369 4.80 6.67 12.84
N MET A 370 4.56 5.53 13.48
CA MET A 370 5.44 5.02 14.52
C MET A 370 6.58 4.14 14.00
N LEU A 371 6.88 4.14 12.68
CA LEU A 371 8.04 3.51 12.04
C LEU A 371 8.32 2.06 12.49
N ASP A 372 7.26 1.28 12.74
CA ASP A 372 7.31 -0.10 13.27
C ASP A 372 8.16 -0.28 14.54
N LEU A 373 8.00 0.64 15.50
CA LEU A 373 8.61 0.50 16.81
C LEU A 373 8.16 -0.77 17.57
N PRO A 374 9.01 -1.33 18.44
CA PRO A 374 8.59 -2.39 19.34
C PRO A 374 7.53 -1.88 20.35
N PRO A 375 6.77 -2.77 21.00
CA PRO A 375 5.90 -2.39 22.10
C PRO A 375 6.66 -1.62 23.18
N LEU A 376 6.21 -0.41 23.49
CA LEU A 376 6.91 0.51 24.39
C LEU A 376 5.96 1.51 25.05
N VAL A 377 6.44 2.14 26.11
CA VAL A 377 5.82 3.35 26.67
C VAL A 377 6.49 4.56 26.03
N LEU A 378 5.70 5.35 25.31
CA LEU A 378 6.12 6.57 24.64
C LEU A 378 5.85 7.76 25.57
N THR A 379 6.84 8.62 25.78
CA THR A 379 6.65 9.92 26.43
C THR A 379 6.68 11.01 25.36
N LEU A 380 5.56 11.68 25.15
CA LEU A 380 5.43 12.80 24.23
C LEU A 380 5.51 14.12 24.99
N ARG A 381 6.35 15.06 24.52
CA ARG A 381 6.55 16.37 25.14
C ARG A 381 6.02 17.50 24.26
N ASP A 382 5.31 18.46 24.85
CA ASP A 382 4.80 19.65 24.16
C ASP A 382 5.75 20.88 24.28
N GLY A 383 5.36 21.99 23.65
CA GLY A 383 6.12 23.24 23.64
C GLY A 383 6.18 23.97 25.00
N PHE A 384 5.37 23.55 25.98
CA PHE A 384 5.37 24.07 27.35
C PHE A 384 6.11 23.15 28.34
N GLY A 385 6.63 22.02 27.88
CA GLY A 385 7.24 21.00 28.73
C GLY A 385 6.22 20.09 29.41
N GLY A 386 4.95 20.14 29.01
CA GLY A 386 3.94 19.15 29.36
C GLY A 386 4.31 17.78 28.79
N GLU A 387 4.05 16.73 29.57
CA GLU A 387 4.35 15.35 29.21
C GLU A 387 3.07 14.52 29.16
N GLN A 388 2.94 13.69 28.13
CA GLN A 388 1.92 12.65 28.04
C GLN A 388 2.59 11.29 27.83
N GLN A 389 2.21 10.30 28.64
CA GLN A 389 2.70 8.93 28.49
C GLN A 389 1.64 8.06 27.83
N LEU A 390 2.04 7.34 26.79
CA LEU A 390 1.18 6.50 25.96
C LEU A 390 1.75 5.10 25.88
N ARG A 391 0.88 4.09 25.84
CA ARG A 391 1.27 2.68 25.74
C ARG A 391 1.05 2.21 24.29
N TYR A 392 2.13 1.91 23.59
CA TYR A 392 2.09 1.43 22.20
C TYR A 392 2.19 -0.09 22.15
N ARG A 393 1.20 -0.76 21.52
CA ARG A 393 1.11 -2.23 21.41
C ARG A 393 1.29 -2.97 22.75
N LEU A 394 0.96 -2.32 23.86
CA LEU A 394 1.01 -2.86 25.22
C LEU A 394 -0.41 -2.95 25.78
N PRO A 395 -0.70 -3.96 26.64
CA PRO A 395 -1.98 -4.04 27.30
C PRO A 395 -2.22 -2.80 28.20
N PRO A 396 -3.50 -2.47 28.47
CA PRO A 396 -3.86 -1.44 29.42
C PRO A 396 -3.24 -1.72 30.81
N PRO A 397 -2.99 -0.66 31.61
CA PRO A 397 -2.26 -0.76 32.86
C PRO A 397 -2.93 -1.64 33.92
#